data_AF-A0A6M0BL15-F1
#
_entry.id   AF-A0A6M0BL15-F1
#
_cell.length_a   1.000
_cell.length_b   1.000
_cell.length_c   1.000
_cell.angle_alpha   90.00
_cell.angle_beta   90.00
_cell.angle_gamma   90.00
#
_symmetry.space_group_name_H-M   'P 1'
#
loop_
_entity.id
_entity.type
_entity.pdbx_description
1 polymer ?
#
loop_
_entity_poly.entity_id
_entity_poly.type
_entity_poly.pdbx_seq_one_letter_code
_entity_poly.pdbx_strand_id
1 'polypeptide(L)'
;VSIAKAGAIHENDQKKVLSTGFLALGCAQAGLDIVEAAAKTKELDFLYNAFESLNGELIRCQTAMLEAAQGDSQTFEQRLQLRTWAINLAGRCAQAAVTVSSGAANYKHHPAQRVYREALVFTVSGQTTAMMEGTLARLVNVSCG
;
A
#
# COMPACT_ATOMS: atom_id res chain seq x y z
N VAL A 1 -14.17 28.37 21.43
CA VAL A 1 -13.73 27.47 20.33
C VAL A 1 -13.25 28.36 19.20
N SER A 2 -11.96 28.33 18.85
CA SER A 2 -11.42 29.16 17.76
C SER A 2 -11.59 28.43 16.44
N ILE A 3 -12.24 29.06 15.46
CA ILE A 3 -12.42 28.48 14.12
C ILE A 3 -11.12 28.68 13.35
N ALA A 4 -10.55 27.59 12.83
CA ALA A 4 -9.33 27.66 12.03
C ALA A 4 -9.55 28.50 10.77
N LYS A 5 -8.50 29.22 10.32
CA LYS A 5 -8.55 30.02 9.09
C LYS A 5 -8.95 29.15 7.89
N ALA A 6 -9.69 29.73 6.95
CA ALA A 6 -9.96 29.11 5.66
C ALA A 6 -8.63 28.65 5.02
N GLY A 7 -8.57 27.38 4.59
CA GLY A 7 -7.34 26.76 4.05
C GLY A 7 -6.53 25.92 5.05
N ALA A 8 -6.76 26.02 6.36
CA ALA A 8 -6.02 25.26 7.36
C ALA A 8 -6.16 23.73 7.24
N ILE A 9 -7.27 23.25 6.65
CA ILE A 9 -7.48 21.83 6.36
C ILE A 9 -6.54 21.37 5.22
N HIS A 10 -6.44 22.15 4.14
CA HIS A 10 -5.53 21.84 3.02
C HIS A 10 -4.06 21.83 3.45
N GLU A 11 -3.64 22.81 4.27
CA GLU A 11 -2.26 22.85 4.79
C GLU A 11 -1.93 21.65 5.70
N ASN A 12 -2.88 21.23 6.53
CA ASN A 12 -2.69 20.06 7.40
C ASN A 12 -2.68 18.75 6.61
N ASP A 13 -3.52 18.62 5.57
CA ASP A 13 -3.53 17.45 4.69
C ASP A 13 -2.19 17.30 3.98
N GLN A 14 -1.61 18.40 3.49
CA GLN A 14 -0.28 18.42 2.87
C GLN A 14 0.84 17.97 3.82
N LYS A 15 0.77 18.36 5.10
CA LYS A 15 1.78 17.96 6.11
C LYS A 15 1.68 16.48 6.50
N LYS A 16 0.50 15.87 6.39
CA LYS A 16 0.26 14.50 6.87
C LYS A 16 0.21 13.44 5.78
N VAL A 17 0.32 13.81 4.50
CA VAL A 17 0.22 12.88 3.36
C VAL A 17 1.02 11.60 3.61
N LEU A 18 2.31 11.71 3.93
CA LEU A 18 3.19 10.55 4.02
C LEU A 18 2.90 9.64 5.23
N SER A 19 2.45 10.20 6.35
CA SER A 19 2.26 9.46 7.62
C SER A 19 1.27 8.30 7.51
N THR A 20 0.19 8.50 6.75
CA THR A 20 -0.83 7.48 6.52
C THR A 20 -0.38 6.37 5.57
N GLY A 21 0.65 6.61 4.75
CA GLY A 21 1.19 5.61 3.82
C GLY A 21 1.85 4.43 4.53
N PHE A 22 2.42 4.63 5.72
CA PHE A 22 3.05 3.54 6.48
C PHE A 22 2.04 2.47 6.94
N LEU A 23 0.78 2.85 7.13
CA LEU A 23 -0.29 1.88 7.42
C LEU A 23 -0.56 0.96 6.22
N ALA A 24 -0.50 1.51 5.01
CA ALA A 24 -0.62 0.71 3.79
C ALA A 24 0.57 -0.25 3.63
N LEU A 25 1.80 0.16 3.98
CA LEU A 25 2.96 -0.75 4.00
C LEU A 25 2.78 -1.91 4.98
N GLY A 26 2.24 -1.65 6.18
CA GLY A 26 1.92 -2.71 7.13
C GLY A 26 0.88 -3.70 6.58
N CYS A 27 -0.12 -3.20 5.86
CA CYS A 27 -1.08 -4.05 5.16
C CYS A 27 -0.45 -4.86 4.03
N ALA A 28 0.49 -4.28 3.29
CA ALA A 28 1.24 -4.96 2.23
C ALA A 28 2.08 -6.11 2.82
N GLN A 29 2.79 -5.86 3.93
CA GLN A 29 3.55 -6.88 4.65
C GLN A 29 2.66 -8.04 5.10
N ALA A 30 1.51 -7.75 5.72
CA ALA A 30 0.58 -8.80 6.15
C ALA A 30 0.06 -9.67 4.99
N GLY A 31 -0.09 -9.08 3.79
CA GLY A 31 -0.38 -9.84 2.57
C GLY A 31 0.78 -10.75 2.16
N LEU A 32 2.01 -10.24 2.20
CA LEU A 32 3.22 -11.00 1.89
C LEU A 32 3.46 -12.15 2.86
N ASP A 33 3.18 -11.98 4.16
CA ASP A 33 3.32 -13.05 5.15
C ASP A 33 2.44 -14.27 4.78
N ILE A 34 1.26 -14.03 4.22
CA ILE A 34 0.36 -15.09 3.73
C ILE A 34 0.93 -15.75 2.46
N VAL A 35 1.50 -14.96 1.55
CA VAL A 35 2.13 -15.47 0.32
C VAL A 35 3.35 -16.31 0.66
N GLU A 36 4.19 -15.86 1.59
CA GLU A 36 5.37 -16.57 2.06
C GLU A 36 4.99 -17.90 2.73
N ALA A 37 3.98 -17.89 3.61
CA ALA A 37 3.48 -19.11 4.24
C ALA A 37 2.94 -20.11 3.20
N ALA A 38 2.24 -19.63 2.18
CA ALA A 38 1.77 -20.47 1.08
C ALA A 38 2.92 -21.02 0.22
N ALA A 39 3.96 -20.21 -0.06
CA ALA A 39 5.16 -20.64 -0.78
C ALA A 39 5.90 -21.74 -0.01
N LYS A 40 6.11 -21.55 1.30
CA LYS A 40 6.72 -22.54 2.21
C LYS A 40 5.93 -23.84 2.30
N THR A 41 4.59 -23.76 2.28
CA THR A 41 3.73 -24.94 2.42
C THR A 41 3.59 -25.73 1.11
N LYS A 42 3.47 -25.02 -0.02
CA LYS A 42 3.19 -25.64 -1.32
C LYS A 42 4.45 -25.96 -2.13
N GLU A 43 5.56 -25.30 -1.81
CA GLU A 43 6.87 -25.48 -2.45
C GLU A 43 6.82 -25.31 -3.99
N LEU A 44 6.06 -24.33 -4.46
CA LEU A 44 5.92 -24.01 -5.89
C LEU A 44 6.74 -22.76 -6.22
N ASP A 45 7.65 -22.86 -7.20
CA ASP A 45 8.58 -21.78 -7.56
C ASP A 45 7.90 -20.45 -7.88
N PHE A 46 6.75 -20.47 -8.55
CA PHE A 46 6.03 -19.23 -8.90
C PHE A 46 5.53 -18.47 -7.67
N LEU A 47 5.30 -19.14 -6.54
CA LEU A 47 4.91 -18.50 -5.28
C LEU A 47 6.10 -17.77 -4.66
N TYR A 48 7.29 -18.39 -4.67
CA TYR A 48 8.51 -17.73 -4.23
C TYR A 48 8.86 -16.55 -5.12
N ASN A 49 8.77 -16.70 -6.44
CA ASN A 49 9.02 -15.60 -7.38
C ASN A 49 8.08 -14.41 -7.13
N ALA A 50 6.79 -14.69 -6.89
CA ALA A 50 5.83 -13.64 -6.54
C ALA A 50 6.16 -12.97 -5.21
N PHE A 51 6.50 -13.76 -4.18
CA PHE A 51 6.93 -13.24 -2.87
C PHE A 51 8.16 -12.34 -2.99
N GLU A 52 9.25 -12.83 -3.58
CA GLU A 52 10.51 -12.08 -3.71
C GLU A 52 10.32 -10.78 -4.50
N SER A 53 9.54 -10.81 -5.58
CA SER A 53 9.26 -9.63 -6.38
C SER A 53 8.52 -8.55 -5.57
N LEU A 54 7.43 -8.93 -4.91
CA LEU A 54 6.61 -8.01 -4.11
C LEU A 54 7.33 -7.54 -2.84
N ASN A 55 8.07 -8.43 -2.18
CA ASN A 55 8.85 -8.11 -0.99
C ASN A 55 10.00 -7.15 -1.32
N GLY A 56 10.70 -7.38 -2.43
CA GLY A 56 11.71 -6.45 -2.92
C GLY A 56 11.13 -5.07 -3.22
N GLU A 57 9.92 -4.99 -3.80
CA GLU A 57 9.22 -3.72 -4.00
C GLU A 57 8.79 -3.06 -2.69
N LEU A 58 8.33 -3.84 -1.70
CA LEU A 58 7.98 -3.35 -0.37
C LEU A 58 9.16 -2.71 0.32
N ILE A 59 10.31 -3.37 0.34
CA ILE A 59 11.54 -2.84 0.93
C ILE A 59 11.93 -1.53 0.25
N ARG A 60 11.90 -1.45 -1.09
CA ARG A 60 12.20 -0.19 -1.81
C ARG A 60 11.23 0.93 -1.44
N CYS A 61 9.93 0.65 -1.40
CA CYS A 61 8.92 1.64 -1.04
C CYS A 61 9.08 2.10 0.40
N GLN A 62 9.34 1.18 1.33
CA GLN A 62 9.55 1.47 2.75
C GLN A 62 10.79 2.34 2.96
N THR A 63 11.92 1.99 2.34
CA THR A 63 13.15 2.78 2.41
C THR A 63 12.93 4.20 1.89
N ALA A 64 12.33 4.35 0.71
CA ALA A 64 12.05 5.67 0.14
C ALA A 64 11.11 6.51 1.02
N MET A 65 10.11 5.88 1.65
CA MET A 65 9.24 6.56 2.61
C MET A 65 9.95 6.98 3.90
N LEU A 66 10.86 6.14 4.43
CA LEU A 66 11.64 6.46 5.62
C LEU A 66 12.63 7.60 5.36
N GLU A 67 13.29 7.61 4.20
CA GLU A 67 14.16 8.70 3.77
C GLU A 67 13.36 10.01 3.63
N ALA A 68 12.20 9.95 2.99
CA ALA A 68 11.31 11.10 2.83
C ALA A 68 10.72 11.62 4.15
N ALA A 69 10.60 10.77 5.17
CA ALA A 69 10.14 11.16 6.51
C ALA A 69 11.23 11.85 7.33
N GLN A 70 12.50 11.55 7.07
CA GLN A 70 13.66 12.12 7.79
C GLN A 70 14.16 13.44 7.17
N GLY A 71 13.88 13.69 5.89
CA GLY A 71 14.30 14.89 5.19
C GLY A 71 13.21 15.96 5.06
N ASP A 72 13.60 17.23 5.26
CA ASP A 72 12.75 18.41 5.00
C ASP A 72 12.64 18.79 3.51
N SER A 73 13.42 18.14 2.63
CA SER A 73 13.55 18.53 1.22
C SER A 73 12.50 17.96 0.27
N GLN A 74 11.62 17.07 0.73
CA GLN A 74 10.65 16.41 -0.17
C GLN A 74 9.45 17.31 -0.46
N THR A 75 9.17 17.49 -1.75
CA THR A 75 8.00 18.21 -2.24
C THR A 75 6.70 17.46 -1.91
N PHE A 76 5.58 18.17 -1.93
CA PHE A 76 4.26 17.55 -1.78
C PHE A 76 4.01 16.44 -2.81
N GLU A 77 4.41 16.67 -4.07
CA GLU A 77 4.25 15.71 -5.15
C GLU A 77 5.04 14.42 -4.90
N GLN A 78 6.28 14.52 -4.42
CA GLN A 78 7.09 13.35 -4.07
C GLN A 78 6.44 12.55 -2.94
N ARG A 79 5.93 13.21 -1.90
CA ARG A 79 5.21 12.56 -0.79
C ARG A 79 3.92 11.90 -1.25
N LEU A 80 3.20 12.53 -2.17
CA LEU A 80 2.00 11.99 -2.80
C LEU A 80 2.32 10.71 -3.59
N GLN A 81 3.36 10.74 -4.44
CA GLN A 81 3.81 9.59 -5.23
C GLN A 81 4.18 8.39 -4.35
N LEU A 82 4.88 8.64 -3.25
CA LEU A 82 5.23 7.60 -2.27
C LEU A 82 4.00 6.99 -1.60
N ARG A 83 3.03 7.82 -1.20
CA ARG A 83 1.78 7.30 -0.61
C ARG A 83 0.97 6.48 -1.63
N THR A 84 0.84 6.96 -2.87
CA THR A 84 0.11 6.22 -3.91
C THR A 84 0.82 4.91 -4.27
N TRP A 85 2.15 4.86 -4.18
CA TRP A 85 2.91 3.62 -4.31
C TRP A 85 2.57 2.64 -3.20
N ALA A 86 2.61 3.07 -1.93
CA ALA A 86 2.27 2.22 -0.80
C ALA A 86 0.84 1.67 -0.87
N ILE A 87 -0.14 2.49 -1.28
CA ILE A 87 -1.54 2.05 -1.47
C ILE A 87 -1.63 1.00 -2.59
N ASN A 88 -1.02 1.26 -3.74
CA ASN A 88 -1.01 0.31 -4.87
C ASN A 88 -0.36 -1.02 -4.49
N LEU A 89 0.77 -0.97 -3.78
CA LEU A 89 1.47 -2.16 -3.31
C LEU A 89 0.64 -2.95 -2.29
N ALA A 90 -0.03 -2.28 -1.35
CA ALA A 90 -0.96 -2.92 -0.41
C ALA A 90 -2.07 -3.69 -1.14
N GLY A 91 -2.66 -3.08 -2.17
CA GLY A 91 -3.67 -3.73 -3.02
C GLY A 91 -3.12 -4.97 -3.74
N ARG A 92 -1.93 -4.87 -4.34
CA ARG A 92 -1.27 -6.00 -5.04
C ARG A 92 -0.91 -7.14 -4.09
N CYS A 93 -0.33 -6.84 -2.93
CA CYS A 93 0.00 -7.86 -1.93
C CYS A 93 -1.26 -8.51 -1.34
N ALA A 94 -2.33 -7.75 -1.12
CA ALA A 94 -3.61 -8.30 -0.68
C ALA A 94 -4.25 -9.22 -1.74
N GLN A 95 -4.20 -8.83 -3.01
CA GLN A 95 -4.69 -9.66 -4.12
C GLN A 95 -3.85 -10.95 -4.27
N ALA A 96 -2.53 -10.86 -4.09
CA ALA A 96 -1.65 -12.03 -4.06
C ALA A 96 -2.03 -12.98 -2.91
N ALA A 97 -2.24 -12.45 -1.69
CA ALA A 97 -2.69 -13.21 -0.53
C ALA A 97 -4.02 -13.94 -0.80
N VAL A 98 -5.00 -13.27 -1.43
CA VAL A 98 -6.27 -13.88 -1.86
C VAL A 98 -6.01 -15.00 -2.87
N THR A 99 -5.16 -14.75 -3.86
CA THR A 99 -4.87 -15.69 -4.96
C THR A 99 -4.26 -16.99 -4.44
N VAL A 100 -3.25 -16.91 -3.57
CA VAL A 100 -2.57 -18.09 -3.01
C VAL A 100 -3.46 -18.86 -2.02
N SER A 101 -4.46 -18.19 -1.44
CA SER A 101 -5.44 -18.77 -0.51
C SER A 101 -6.65 -19.39 -1.23
N SER A 102 -6.81 -19.15 -2.52
CA SER A 102 -7.93 -19.65 -3.33
C SER A 102 -9.29 -19.35 -2.68
N GLY A 103 -10.26 -20.28 -2.77
CA GLY A 103 -11.59 -20.11 -2.18
C GLY A 103 -11.59 -19.90 -0.66
N ALA A 104 -10.54 -20.32 0.06
CA ALA A 104 -10.47 -20.13 1.50
C ALA A 104 -10.42 -18.64 1.88
N ALA A 105 -9.93 -17.77 0.98
CA ALA A 105 -9.94 -16.32 1.17
C ALA A 105 -11.36 -15.73 1.33
N ASN A 106 -12.42 -16.44 0.91
CA ASN A 106 -13.80 -15.98 1.09
C ASN A 106 -14.34 -16.26 2.49
N TYR A 107 -13.70 -17.12 3.29
CA TYR A 107 -14.14 -17.37 4.65
C TYR A 107 -13.89 -16.16 5.55
N LYS A 108 -14.89 -15.84 6.39
CA LYS A 108 -14.88 -14.66 7.28
C LYS A 108 -13.65 -14.59 8.21
N HIS A 109 -13.09 -15.75 8.53
CA HIS A 109 -11.98 -15.90 9.47
C HIS A 109 -10.62 -16.12 8.78
N HIS A 110 -10.58 -16.15 7.44
CA HIS A 110 -9.31 -16.28 6.73
C HIS A 110 -8.55 -14.94 6.75
N PRO A 111 -7.24 -14.92 7.09
CA PRO A 111 -6.47 -13.69 7.19
C PRO A 111 -6.43 -12.91 5.87
N ALA A 112 -6.36 -13.59 4.72
CA ALA A 112 -6.40 -12.94 3.40
C ALA A 112 -7.66 -12.07 3.19
N GLN A 113 -8.81 -12.49 3.73
CA GLN A 113 -10.05 -11.74 3.65
C GLN A 113 -9.93 -10.40 4.40
N ARG A 114 -9.35 -10.44 5.61
CA ARG A 114 -9.12 -9.25 6.45
C ARG A 114 -8.16 -8.29 5.76
N VAL A 115 -7.00 -8.78 5.30
CA VAL A 115 -5.99 -7.97 4.60
C VAL A 115 -6.58 -7.30 3.36
N TYR A 116 -7.37 -8.03 2.57
CA TYR A 116 -8.05 -7.46 1.41
C TYR A 116 -9.00 -6.31 1.77
N ARG A 117 -9.79 -6.44 2.84
CA ARG A 117 -10.66 -5.34 3.29
C ARG A 117 -9.88 -4.15 3.83
N GLU A 118 -8.76 -4.36 4.49
CA GLU A 118 -7.90 -3.28 4.98
C GLU A 118 -7.27 -2.52 3.81
N ALA A 119 -6.81 -3.21 2.77
CA ALA A 119 -6.30 -2.58 1.55
C ALA A 119 -7.35 -1.66 0.88
N LEU A 120 -8.63 -2.04 0.90
CA LEU A 120 -9.72 -1.18 0.42
C LEU A 120 -9.84 0.11 1.25
N VAL A 121 -9.72 0.03 2.58
CA VAL A 121 -9.77 1.21 3.46
C VAL A 121 -8.67 2.21 3.08
N PHE A 122 -7.44 1.75 2.81
CA PHE A 122 -6.35 2.65 2.40
C PHE A 122 -6.54 3.25 1.02
N THR A 123 -7.29 2.59 0.15
CA THR A 123 -7.65 3.13 -1.17
C THR A 123 -8.66 4.26 -1.08
N VAL A 124 -9.50 4.32 -0.05
CA VAL A 124 -10.54 5.37 0.09
C VAL A 124 -10.19 6.44 1.12
N SER A 125 -9.27 6.16 2.04
CA SER A 125 -8.93 7.05 3.15
C SER A 125 -8.05 8.21 2.71
N GLY A 126 -8.51 9.45 2.91
CA GLY A 126 -7.75 10.66 2.61
C GLY A 126 -7.46 10.85 1.11
N GLN A 127 -8.39 10.42 0.25
CA GLN A 127 -8.34 10.57 -1.20
C GLN A 127 -8.76 11.99 -1.63
N THR A 128 -7.82 12.92 -1.65
CA THR A 128 -7.98 14.19 -2.37
C THR A 128 -7.93 13.95 -3.88
N THR A 129 -8.32 14.94 -4.71
CA THR A 129 -8.26 14.80 -6.18
C THR A 129 -6.87 14.39 -6.70
N ALA A 130 -5.81 15.00 -6.17
CA ALA A 130 -4.43 14.64 -6.53
C ALA A 130 -4.08 13.20 -6.11
N MET A 131 -4.57 12.74 -4.95
CA MET A 131 -4.37 11.36 -4.51
C MET A 131 -5.11 10.37 -5.41
N MET A 132 -6.32 10.71 -5.85
CA MET A 132 -7.10 9.86 -6.77
C MET A 132 -6.37 9.73 -8.11
N GLU A 133 -5.90 10.85 -8.67
CA GLU A 133 -5.12 10.86 -9.90
C GLU A 133 -3.85 10.02 -9.78
N GLY A 134 -3.04 10.23 -8.75
CA GLY A 134 -1.82 9.44 -8.54
C GLY A 134 -2.08 7.95 -8.27
N THR A 135 -3.18 7.63 -7.56
CA THR A 135 -3.60 6.23 -7.33
C THR A 135 -3.99 5.55 -8.65
N LEU A 136 -4.80 6.22 -9.47
CA LEU A 136 -5.25 5.71 -10.76
C LEU A 136 -4.07 5.58 -11.74
N ALA A 137 -3.18 6.57 -11.79
CA ALA A 137 -1.97 6.52 -12.62
C ALA A 137 -1.10 5.30 -12.30
N ARG A 138 -0.96 4.94 -11.01
CA ARG A 138 -0.26 3.71 -10.58
C ARG A 138 -0.99 2.43 -10.97
N LEU A 139 -2.33 2.43 -10.99
CA LEU A 139 -3.11 1.25 -11.36
C LEU A 139 -3.06 0.95 -12.86
N VAL A 140 -3.02 1.97 -13.70
CA VAL A 140 -2.97 1.80 -15.17
C VAL A 140 -1.55 1.60 -15.70
N ASN A 141 -0.53 1.96 -14.94
CA ASN A 141 0.88 1.71 -15.28
C ASN A 141 1.24 0.24 -15.03
N VAL A 142 0.82 -0.63 -15.95
CA VAL A 142 1.27 -2.02 -16.02
C VAL A 142 2.63 -2.03 -16.69
N SER A 143 3.70 -2.26 -15.92
CA SER A 143 4.98 -2.67 -16.50
C SER A 143 4.80 -4.10 -17.02
N CYS A 144 4.51 -4.26 -18.31
CA CYS A 144 4.66 -5.54 -18.99
C CYS A 144 6.15 -5.86 -19.03
N GLY A 145 6.61 -6.69 -18.08
CA GLY A 145 7.90 -7.37 -18.14
C GLY A 145 7.78 -8.67 -18.89
#